data_AF-A0A932CH06-F1
#
_entry.id   AF-A0A932CH06-F1
#
_cell.length_a   1.000
_cell.length_b   1.000
_cell.length_c   1.000
_cell.angle_alpha   90.00
_cell.angle_beta   90.00
_cell.angle_gamma   90.00
#
_symmetry.space_group_name_H-M   'P 1'
#
loop_
_entity.id
_entity.type
_entity.pdbx_description
1 polymer ?
#
loop_
_entity_poly.entity_id
_entity_poly.type
_entity_poly.pdbx_seq_one_letter_code
_entity_poly.pdbx_strand_id
1 'polypeptide(L)'
;MPRKYLLYQDRLRIVLGRPFGIDIPYTSIKEVKRASGARAYIYAGIRFATSSRYVVEILRKKGFNYVISPQNGDYFIEQLNRVMKSEAGRWQ
;
A
#
# COMPACT_ATOMS: atom_id res chain seq x y z
N MET A 1 -2.15 -8.93 -11.51
CA MET A 1 -0.93 -8.11 -11.33
C MET A 1 -1.34 -6.64 -11.27
N PRO A 2 -0.99 -5.85 -10.23
CA PRO A 2 -1.26 -4.40 -10.24
C PRO A 2 -0.61 -3.72 -11.43
N ARG A 3 -1.34 -2.79 -12.05
CA ARG A 3 -0.87 -1.98 -13.19
C ARG A 3 -0.17 -0.71 -12.72
N LYS A 4 -0.69 -0.08 -11.67
CA LYS A 4 -0.13 1.13 -11.05
C LYS A 4 -0.69 1.36 -9.66
N TYR A 5 0.01 2.18 -8.90
CA TYR A 5 -0.41 2.68 -7.59
C TYR A 5 -0.65 4.18 -7.73
N LEU A 6 -1.81 4.65 -7.29
CA LEU A 6 -2.18 6.07 -7.32
C LEU A 6 -2.39 6.55 -5.89
N LEU A 7 -1.69 7.62 -5.51
CA LEU A 7 -1.89 8.31 -4.25
C LEU A 7 -2.88 9.44 -4.50
N TYR A 8 -4.13 9.26 -4.07
CA TYR A 8 -5.13 10.32 -4.04
C TYR A 8 -4.99 11.13 -2.76
N GLN A 9 -5.78 12.19 -2.65
CA GLN A 9 -5.81 13.02 -1.45
C GLN A 9 -6.23 12.21 -0.21
N ASP A 10 -7.20 11.31 -0.31
CA ASP A 10 -7.81 10.60 0.83
C ASP A 10 -7.46 9.10 0.92
N ARG A 11 -6.89 8.54 -0.16
CA ARG A 11 -6.71 7.09 -0.30
C ARG A 11 -5.58 6.69 -1.24
N LEU A 12 -5.05 5.49 -0.99
CA LEU A 12 -4.23 4.76 -1.95
C LEU A 12 -5.16 3.93 -2.85
N ARG A 13 -4.99 4.02 -4.18
CA ARG A 13 -5.65 3.12 -5.14
C ARG A 13 -4.65 2.18 -5.79
N ILE A 14 -4.90 0.89 -5.66
CA ILE A 14 -4.22 -0.16 -6.42
C ILE A 14 -5.05 -0.43 -7.68
N VAL A 15 -4.51 -0.10 -8.85
CA VAL A 15 -5.21 -0.31 -10.13
C VAL A 15 -4.89 -1.69 -10.66
N LEU A 16 -5.91 -2.52 -10.91
CA LEU A 16 -5.75 -3.89 -11.43
C LEU A 16 -6.00 -3.98 -12.94
N GLY A 17 -6.65 -2.98 -13.52
CA GLY A 17 -7.07 -2.90 -14.93
C GLY A 17 -8.53 -2.48 -14.99
N ARG A 18 -8.92 -1.57 -15.90
CA ARG A 18 -10.29 -0.99 -15.88
C ARG A 18 -11.34 -2.10 -16.07
N PRO A 19 -12.46 -2.10 -15.32
CA PRO A 19 -12.87 -1.14 -14.29
C PRO A 19 -12.34 -1.43 -12.86
N PHE A 20 -11.55 -2.48 -12.67
CA PHE A 20 -11.13 -3.00 -11.37
C PHE A 20 -10.01 -2.18 -10.70
N GLY A 21 -10.19 -1.95 -9.40
CA GLY A 21 -9.20 -1.36 -8.51
C GLY A 21 -9.60 -1.52 -7.05
N ILE A 22 -8.62 -1.39 -6.17
CA ILE A 22 -8.83 -1.45 -4.72
C ILE A 22 -8.47 -0.11 -4.12
N ASP A 23 -9.43 0.48 -3.44
CA ASP A 23 -9.29 1.74 -2.74
C ASP A 23 -9.03 1.48 -1.24
N ILE A 24 -7.92 2.03 -0.73
CA ILE A 24 -7.48 1.90 0.67
C ILE A 24 -7.43 3.30 1.27
N PRO A 25 -8.44 3.72 2.04
CA PRO A 25 -8.44 5.02 2.72
C PRO A 25 -7.26 5.15 3.69
N TYR A 26 -6.60 6.30 3.72
CA TYR A 26 -5.45 6.52 4.61
C TYR A 26 -5.79 6.37 6.09
N THR A 27 -7.00 6.75 6.49
CA THR A 27 -7.51 6.61 7.86
C THR A 27 -7.50 5.17 8.36
N SER A 28 -7.65 4.21 7.43
CA SER A 28 -7.65 2.78 7.70
C SER A 28 -6.26 2.15 7.73
N ILE A 29 -5.21 2.86 7.30
CA ILE A 29 -3.83 2.39 7.32
C ILE A 29 -3.27 2.60 8.73
N LYS A 30 -2.74 1.53 9.32
CA LYS A 30 -2.04 1.54 10.61
C LYS A 30 -0.56 1.87 10.40
N GLU A 31 0.06 1.19 9.45
CA GLU A 31 1.51 1.26 9.21
C GLU A 31 1.80 0.82 7.78
N VAL A 32 2.81 1.43 7.14
CA VAL A 32 3.39 0.95 5.90
C VAL A 32 4.88 0.71 6.10
N LYS A 33 5.37 -0.48 5.77
CA LYS A 33 6.78 -0.85 5.97
C LYS A 33 7.32 -1.78 4.90
N ARG A 34 8.65 -1.83 4.79
CA ARG A 34 9.33 -2.88 4.04
C ARG A 34 9.08 -4.23 4.69
N ALA A 35 8.85 -5.23 3.87
CA ALA A 35 8.75 -6.62 4.31
C ALA A 35 9.87 -7.44 3.67
N SER A 36 10.26 -8.53 4.35
CA SER A 36 11.18 -9.50 3.76
C SER A 36 10.51 -10.20 2.57
N GLY A 37 11.29 -10.62 1.58
CA GLY A 37 10.79 -11.35 0.41
C GLY A 37 9.99 -12.62 0.78
N ALA A 38 10.28 -13.24 1.93
CA ALA A 38 9.53 -14.39 2.44
C ALA A 38 8.06 -14.07 2.77
N ARG A 39 7.74 -12.83 3.16
CA ARG A 39 6.35 -12.39 3.38
C ARG A 39 5.61 -12.13 2.06
N ALA A 40 6.33 -12.03 0.94
CA ALA A 40 5.71 -12.19 -0.37
C ALA A 40 5.29 -13.64 -0.66
N TYR A 41 5.51 -14.61 0.25
CA TYR A 41 5.03 -16.00 0.13
C TYR A 41 4.16 -16.45 1.32
N ILE A 42 4.42 -15.97 2.54
CA ILE A 42 3.64 -16.31 3.76
C ILE A 42 2.95 -15.05 4.31
N TYR A 43 1.70 -14.78 3.92
CA TYR A 43 0.96 -13.60 4.38
C TYR A 43 -0.53 -13.86 4.57
N ALA A 44 -1.05 -13.48 5.74
CA ALA A 44 -2.47 -13.53 6.09
C ALA A 44 -3.20 -12.27 5.59
N GLY A 45 -3.32 -12.11 4.26
CA GLY A 45 -4.00 -10.98 3.63
C GLY A 45 -3.94 -11.03 2.10
N ILE A 46 -4.30 -9.93 1.43
CA ILE A 46 -4.40 -9.91 -0.03
C ILE A 46 -3.03 -9.67 -0.65
N ARG A 47 -2.57 -10.63 -1.46
CA ARG A 47 -1.28 -10.56 -2.15
C ARG A 47 -1.42 -9.96 -3.54
N PHE A 48 -0.73 -8.84 -3.72
CA PHE A 48 -0.49 -8.20 -5.00
C PHE A 48 1.00 -8.03 -5.31
N ALA A 49 1.87 -8.59 -4.46
CA ALA A 49 3.30 -8.69 -4.75
C ALA A 49 3.52 -9.62 -5.94
N THR A 50 4.33 -9.14 -6.85
CA THR A 50 4.61 -9.78 -8.14
C THR A 50 6.11 -9.93 -8.37
N SER A 51 6.89 -9.41 -7.43
CA SER A 51 8.30 -9.64 -7.24
C SER A 51 8.57 -9.81 -5.74
N SER A 52 9.62 -10.55 -5.42
CA SER A 52 10.21 -10.62 -4.07
C SER A 52 11.12 -9.41 -3.77
N ARG A 53 11.36 -8.53 -4.75
CA ARG A 53 12.07 -7.26 -4.57
C ARG A 53 11.10 -6.16 -4.15
N TYR A 54 11.57 -5.25 -3.30
CA TYR A 54 10.83 -4.07 -2.84
C TYR A 54 9.43 -4.39 -2.29
N VAL A 55 9.33 -5.47 -1.52
CA VAL A 55 8.07 -5.90 -0.92
C VAL A 55 7.67 -4.90 0.15
N VAL A 56 6.47 -4.34 0.00
CA VAL A 56 5.87 -3.39 0.93
C VAL A 56 4.61 -4.00 1.52
N GLU A 57 4.52 -3.93 2.83
CA GLU A 57 3.32 -4.26 3.59
C GLU A 57 2.55 -3.01 3.95
N ILE A 58 1.24 -3.07 3.69
CA ILE A 58 0.26 -2.09 4.13
C ILE A 58 -0.58 -2.77 5.21
N LEU A 59 -0.28 -2.44 6.47
CA LEU A 59 -1.02 -2.92 7.62
C LEU A 59 -2.22 -2.01 7.86
N ARG A 60 -3.40 -2.59 8.01
CA ARG A 60 -4.65 -1.86 8.22
C ARG A 60 -5.13 -1.98 9.66
N LYS A 61 -5.78 -0.92 10.14
CA LYS A 61 -6.49 -0.90 11.43
C LYS A 61 -7.74 -1.78 11.37
N LYS A 62 -8.38 -1.85 10.19
CA LYS A 62 -9.58 -2.65 9.91
C LYS A 62 -9.51 -3.20 8.48
N GLY A 63 -10.02 -4.43 8.29
CA GLY A 63 -10.01 -5.15 7.01
C GLY A 63 -8.69 -5.87 6.72
N PHE A 64 -8.56 -6.39 5.50
CA PHE A 64 -7.38 -7.16 5.09
C PHE A 64 -6.14 -6.28 4.94
N ASN A 65 -5.01 -6.80 5.42
CA ASN A 65 -3.71 -6.21 5.11
C ASN A 65 -3.32 -6.54 3.66
N TYR A 66 -2.41 -5.77 3.08
CA TYR A 66 -1.95 -5.96 1.69
C TYR A 66 -0.44 -6.08 1.61
N VAL A 67 0.03 -6.99 0.75
CA VAL A 67 1.44 -7.03 0.31
C VAL A 67 1.50 -6.64 -1.15
N ILE A 68 2.33 -5.66 -1.47
CA ILE A 68 2.56 -5.16 -2.82
C ILE A 68 4.06 -5.15 -3.12
N SER A 69 4.43 -5.08 -4.40
CA SER A 69 5.81 -4.94 -4.83
C SER A 69 5.91 -3.79 -5.84
N PRO A 70 5.92 -2.52 -5.39
CA PRO A 70 6.14 -1.37 -6.27
C PRO A 70 7.54 -1.42 -6.90
N GLN A 71 7.74 -0.69 -8.00
CA GLN A 71 9.04 -0.62 -8.68
C GLN A 71 10.16 -0.06 -7.79
N ASN A 72 9.82 0.88 -6.91
CA ASN A 72 10.73 1.43 -5.90
C ASN A 72 9.96 1.50 -4.56
N GLY A 73 10.22 0.52 -3.68
CA GLY A 73 9.53 0.39 -2.40
C GLY A 73 9.82 1.53 -1.44
N ASP A 74 11.01 2.10 -1.51
CA ASP A 74 11.50 3.10 -0.57
C ASP A 74 10.84 4.43 -0.86
N TYR A 75 10.89 4.82 -2.13
CA TYR A 75 10.21 6.00 -2.63
C TYR A 75 8.69 5.88 -2.41
N PHE A 76 8.11 4.70 -2.66
CA PHE A 76 6.69 4.47 -2.42
C PHE A 76 6.31 4.70 -0.95
N ILE A 77 7.06 4.12 -0.01
CA ILE A 77 6.83 4.29 1.43
C ILE A 77 6.97 5.75 1.83
N GLU A 78 8.00 6.45 1.34
CA GLU A 78 8.24 7.85 1.65
C GLU A 78 7.08 8.74 1.18
N GLN A 79 6.66 8.60 -0.08
CA GLN A 79 5.56 9.39 -0.64
C GLN A 79 4.24 9.11 0.07
N LEU A 80 3.94 7.83 0.36
CA LEU A 80 2.72 7.47 1.07
C LEU A 80 2.70 8.04 2.50
N ASN A 81 3.81 7.94 3.23
CA ASN A 81 3.93 8.53 4.56
C ASN A 81 3.79 10.06 4.54
N ARG A 82 4.36 10.73 3.52
CA ARG A 82 4.25 12.18 3.33
C ARG A 82 2.79 12.60 3.16
N VAL A 83 2.05 11.94 2.27
CA VAL A 83 0.63 12.25 2.02
C VAL A 83 -0.22 11.93 3.26
N MET A 84 0.00 10.78 3.90
CA MET A 84 -0.72 10.42 5.13
C MET A 84 -0.53 11.43 6.27
N LYS A 85 0.69 11.96 6.44
CA LYS A 85 0.97 13.02 7.42
C LYS A 85 0.27 14.33 7.06
N SER A 86 0.29 14.72 5.78
CA SER A 86 -0.40 15.93 5.32
C SER A 86 -1.90 15.87 5.57
N GLU A 87 -2.53 14.71 5.40
CA GLU A 87 -3.96 14.55 5.69
C GLU A 87 -4.25 14.48 7.19
N ALA A 88 -3.36 13.89 8.00
CA ALA A 88 -3.51 13.87 9.46
C ALA A 88 -3.42 15.27 10.07
N GLY A 89 -2.54 16.13 9.54
CA GLY A 89 -2.38 17.52 10.00
C GLY A 89 -3.53 18.46 9.60
N ARG A 90 -4.46 18.04 8.73
CA ARG A 90 -5.62 18.86 8.32
C ARG A 90 -6.79 18.81 9.31
N TRP A 91 -6.74 17.93 10.29
CA TRP A 91 -7.77 17.78 11.34
C TRP A 91 -7.25 18.18 12.74
N GLN A 92 -6.08 18.84 12.80
CA GLN A 92 -5.52 19.46 14.01
C GLN A 92 -5.76 20.96 13.97
#